data_AF-A0A4Y2BNI4-F1
#
_entry.id   AF-A0A4Y2BNI4-F1
#
_cell.length_a   1.000
_cell.length_b   1.000
_cell.length_c   1.000
_cell.angle_alpha   90.00
_cell.angle_beta   90.00
_cell.angle_gamma   90.00
#
_symmetry.space_group_name_H-M   'P 1'
#
loop_
_entity.id
_entity.type
_entity.pdbx_description
1 polymer ?
#
loop_
_entity_poly.entity_id
_entity_poly.type
_entity_poly.pdbx_seq_one_letter_code
_entity_poly.pdbx_strand_id
1 'polypeptide(L)'
;MKNIADIFYNLSRTPDALSEAGEKIFLAIYKAPTNGHNLNNYRYAAFLKSSTKIKADLSLIPPTEGTTLQHTFSNVFLFVEPAMVPILMVSL
;
A
#
# COMPACT_ATOMS: atom_id res chain seq x y z
N MET A 1 9.26 -9.45 17.13
CA MET A 1 8.96 -8.76 15.85
C MET A 1 8.02 -7.63 16.17
N LYS A 2 8.38 -6.38 15.83
CA LYS A 2 7.46 -5.23 15.97
C LYS A 2 6.27 -5.45 15.04
N ASN A 3 5.04 -5.25 15.50
CA ASN A 3 3.87 -5.42 14.65
C ASN A 3 3.92 -4.32 13.58
N ILE A 4 3.79 -4.67 12.29
CA ILE A 4 3.75 -3.67 11.21
C ILE A 4 2.55 -2.73 11.41
N ALA A 5 1.48 -3.17 12.07
CA ALA A 5 0.36 -2.31 12.46
C ALA A 5 0.75 -1.24 13.50
N ASP A 6 1.80 -1.46 14.32
CA ASP A 6 2.35 -0.41 15.20
C ASP A 6 2.87 0.78 14.37
N ILE A 7 3.06 0.59 13.05
CA ILE A 7 3.40 1.68 12.15
C ILE A 7 2.27 2.71 11.98
N PHE A 8 1.04 2.34 12.28
CA PHE A 8 -0.11 3.19 12.06
C PHE A 8 -0.50 3.99 13.30
N TYR A 9 0.07 3.66 14.47
CA TYR A 9 -0.26 4.29 15.75
C TYR A 9 0.81 5.25 16.29
N ASN A 10 1.95 5.39 15.64
CA ASN A 10 3.03 6.28 16.11
C ASN A 10 3.03 7.60 15.32
N LEU A 11 2.71 8.71 15.98
CA LEU A 11 2.58 10.05 15.39
C LEU A 11 3.90 10.65 14.87
N SER A 12 5.06 10.16 15.30
CA SER A 12 6.36 10.76 14.94
C SER A 12 6.95 10.23 13.63
N ARG A 13 6.12 9.78 12.67
CA ARG A 13 6.61 9.08 11.49
C ARG A 13 6.95 9.98 10.32
N THR A 14 7.98 9.56 9.58
CA THR A 14 8.28 10.10 8.26
C THR A 14 7.32 9.51 7.23
N PRO A 15 6.98 10.28 6.18
CA PRO A 15 6.20 9.80 5.03
C PRO A 15 6.76 8.51 4.42
N ASP A 16 8.09 8.39 4.33
CA ASP A 16 8.75 7.22 3.75
C ASP A 16 8.52 5.94 4.57
N ALA A 17 8.63 6.04 5.90
CA ALA A 17 8.41 4.90 6.79
C ALA A 17 6.94 4.45 6.79
N LEU A 18 6.02 5.39 6.57
CA LEU A 18 4.60 5.08 6.42
C LEU A 18 4.31 4.42 5.07
N SER A 19 4.91 4.92 3.99
CA SER A 19 4.82 4.33 2.64
C SER A 19 5.32 2.88 2.63
N GLU A 20 6.51 2.62 3.19
CA GLU A 20 7.11 1.29 3.25
C GLU A 20 6.23 0.29 4.04
N ALA A 21 5.61 0.76 5.12
CA ALA A 21 4.71 -0.09 5.91
C ALA A 21 3.39 -0.36 5.21
N GLY A 22 2.83 0.66 4.53
CA GLY A 22 1.66 0.50 3.67
C GLY A 22 1.92 -0.56 2.60
N GLU A 23 3.04 -0.43 1.88
CA GLU A 23 3.46 -1.40 0.87
C GLU A 23 3.52 -2.83 1.44
N LYS A 24 4.17 -3.01 2.60
CA LYS A 24 4.27 -4.31 3.28
C LYS A 24 2.92 -4.89 3.68
N ILE A 25 1.98 -4.06 4.15
CA ILE A 25 0.61 -4.52 4.47
C ILE A 25 -0.11 -4.99 3.21
N PHE A 26 -0.06 -4.21 2.13
CA PHE A 26 -0.72 -4.58 0.88
C PHE A 26 -0.14 -5.87 0.30
N LEU A 27 1.19 -6.01 0.29
CA LEU A 27 1.84 -7.28 -0.09
C LEU A 27 1.32 -8.46 0.74
N ALA A 28 1.14 -8.29 2.07
CA ALA A 28 0.60 -9.34 2.93
C ALA A 28 -0.88 -9.67 2.63
N ILE A 29 -1.73 -8.66 2.42
CA ILE A 29 -3.16 -8.84 2.07
C ILE A 29 -3.30 -9.65 0.78
N TYR A 30 -2.47 -9.34 -0.22
CA TYR A 30 -2.47 -10.04 -1.50
C TYR A 30 -1.60 -11.30 -1.51
N LYS A 31 -1.14 -11.77 -0.34
CA LYS A 31 -0.35 -13.00 -0.16
C LYS A 31 0.91 -13.05 -1.04
N ALA A 32 1.54 -11.90 -1.24
CA ALA A 32 2.79 -11.83 -1.97
C ALA A 32 3.90 -12.57 -1.20
N PRO A 33 4.78 -13.29 -1.90
CA PRO A 33 5.93 -13.91 -1.26
C PRO A 33 6.91 -12.83 -0.74
N THR A 34 7.60 -13.13 0.37
CA THR A 34 8.42 -12.18 1.14
C THR A 34 9.76 -11.81 0.47
N ASN A 35 9.99 -12.25 -0.76
CA ASN A 35 11.26 -12.24 -1.49
C ASN A 35 11.56 -10.91 -2.20
N GLY A 36 11.43 -9.78 -1.50
CA GLY A 36 11.98 -8.49 -1.93
C GLY A 36 11.31 -7.85 -3.15
N HIS A 37 10.10 -8.28 -3.50
CA HIS A 37 9.32 -7.60 -4.54
C HIS A 37 8.60 -6.39 -3.97
N ASN A 38 8.80 -5.23 -4.60
CA ASN A 38 7.92 -4.07 -4.41
C ASN A 38 6.52 -4.36 -4.97
N LEU A 39 5.53 -3.58 -4.55
CA LEU A 39 4.12 -3.78 -4.88
C LEU A 39 3.86 -3.70 -6.38
N ASN A 40 4.57 -2.83 -7.11
CA ASN A 40 4.41 -2.70 -8.56
C ASN A 40 4.89 -3.95 -9.30
N ASN A 41 6.01 -4.53 -8.89
CA ASN A 41 6.53 -5.78 -9.45
C ASN A 41 5.57 -6.94 -9.19
N TYR A 42 5.05 -7.03 -7.96
CA TYR A 42 4.06 -8.05 -7.62
C TYR A 42 2.76 -7.85 -8.41
N ARG A 43 2.30 -6.60 -8.56
CA ARG A 43 1.12 -6.25 -9.37
C ARG A 43 1.27 -6.67 -10.82
N TYR A 44 2.44 -6.44 -11.42
CA TYR A 44 2.73 -6.88 -12.78
C TYR A 44 2.68 -8.41 -12.92
N ALA A 45 3.30 -9.14 -12.00
CA ALA A 45 3.27 -10.60 -11.99
C ALA A 45 1.82 -11.14 -11.80
N ALA A 46 1.04 -10.52 -10.92
CA ALA A 46 -0.36 -10.86 -10.70
C ALA A 46 -1.22 -10.61 -11.96
N PHE A 47 -0.97 -9.50 -12.65
CA PHE A 47 -1.63 -9.19 -13.92
C PHE A 47 -1.32 -10.22 -15.00
N LEU A 48 -0.04 -10.54 -15.23
CA LEU A 48 0.37 -11.59 -16.19
C LEU A 48 -0.25 -12.94 -15.86
N LYS A 49 -0.27 -13.31 -14.57
CA LYS A 49 -0.90 -14.55 -14.14
C LYS A 49 -2.41 -14.56 -14.42
N SER A 50 -3.10 -13.44 -14.21
CA SER A 50 -4.53 -13.33 -14.44
C SER A 50 -4.88 -13.33 -15.93
N SER A 51 -4.06 -12.70 -16.79
CA SER A 51 -4.30 -12.62 -18.23
C SER A 51 -4.23 -13.97 -18.96
N THR A 52 -3.52 -14.96 -18.39
CA THR A 52 -3.46 -16.32 -18.94
C THR A 52 -4.72 -17.15 -18.68
N LYS A 53 -5.66 -16.67 -17.86
CA LYS A 53 -6.90 -17.40 -17.53
C LYS A 53 -8.02 -17.06 -18.50
N ILE A 54 -8.83 -18.07 -18.86
CA ILE A 54 -10.04 -17.92 -19.71
C ILE A 54 -11.03 -16.90 -19.11
N LYS A 55 -11.09 -16.83 -17.77
CA LYS A 55 -11.75 -15.74 -17.04
C LYS A 55 -10.71 -15.11 -16.12
N ALA A 56 -10.17 -13.97 -16.56
CA ALA A 56 -9.26 -13.17 -15.76
C ALA A 56 -9.99 -12.68 -14.51
N ASP A 57 -9.42 -12.96 -13.34
CA ASP A 57 -9.87 -12.41 -12.08
C ASP A 57 -9.02 -11.17 -11.77
N LEU A 58 -9.59 -10.01 -12.08
CA LEU A 58 -8.91 -8.72 -11.87
C LEU A 58 -8.94 -8.28 -10.40
N SER A 59 -9.78 -8.89 -9.56
CA SER A 59 -9.88 -8.54 -8.12
C SER A 59 -8.61 -8.91 -7.34
N LEU A 60 -7.84 -9.86 -7.87
CA LEU A 60 -6.57 -10.31 -7.30
C LEU A 60 -5.38 -9.43 -7.70
N ILE A 61 -5.60 -8.40 -8.53
CA ILE A 61 -4.56 -7.46 -8.90
C ILE A 61 -4.44 -6.43 -7.78
N PRO A 62 -3.26 -6.30 -7.14
CA PRO A 62 -3.02 -5.27 -6.15
C PRO A 62 -3.21 -3.86 -6.74
N PRO A 63 -3.58 -2.87 -5.90
CA PRO A 63 -3.54 -1.47 -6.29
C PRO A 63 -2.11 -1.02 -6.65
N THR A 64 -2.00 0.12 -7.33
CA THR A 64 -0.69 0.73 -7.60
C THR A 64 -0.06 1.21 -6.29
N GLU A 65 1.26 1.39 -6.29
CA GLU A 65 1.96 2.02 -5.19
C GLU A 65 1.39 3.42 -4.86
N GLY A 66 1.06 4.22 -5.87
CA GLY A 66 0.44 5.54 -5.67
C GLY A 66 -0.95 5.48 -5.01
N THR A 67 -1.80 4.53 -5.40
CA THR A 67 -3.10 4.31 -4.75
C THR A 67 -2.94 3.75 -3.34
N THR A 68 -1.94 2.89 -3.13
CA THR A 68 -1.58 2.34 -1.81
C THR A 68 -1.10 3.43 -0.87
N LEU A 69 -0.24 4.33 -1.36
CA LEU A 69 0.20 5.52 -0.66
C LEU A 69 -1.02 6.37 -0.30
N GLN A 70 -1.85 6.75 -1.27
CA GLN A 70 -3.07 7.53 -0.99
C GLN A 70 -3.96 6.88 0.06
N HIS A 71 -4.19 5.57 0.00
CA HIS A 71 -5.02 4.87 0.98
C HIS A 71 -4.36 4.81 2.36
N THR A 72 -3.05 4.59 2.41
CA THR A 72 -2.25 4.56 3.65
C THR A 72 -2.26 5.93 4.32
N PHE A 73 -2.03 7.00 3.54
CA PHE A 73 -2.06 8.37 4.05
C PHE A 73 -3.47 8.83 4.38
N SER A 74 -4.47 8.55 3.54
CA SER A 74 -5.87 8.95 3.77
C SER A 74 -6.44 8.28 5.04
N ASN A 75 -6.25 6.96 5.21
CA ASN A 75 -6.73 6.29 6.43
C ASN A 75 -5.95 6.68 7.70
N VAL A 76 -4.68 7.07 7.60
CA VAL A 76 -3.94 7.53 8.78
C VAL A 76 -4.25 9.00 9.10
N PHE A 77 -4.28 9.88 8.10
CA PHE A 77 -4.56 11.30 8.31
C PHE A 77 -6.01 11.58 8.70
N LEU A 78 -6.99 10.91 8.08
CA LEU A 78 -8.41 11.17 8.39
C LEU A 78 -8.80 10.73 9.81
N PHE A 79 -8.07 9.79 10.42
CA PHE A 79 -8.36 9.30 11.77
C PHE A 79 -7.47 9.92 12.86
N VAL A 80 -6.31 10.49 12.52
CA VAL A 80 -5.33 10.97 13.52
C VAL A 80 -5.17 12.50 13.54
N GLU A 81 -5.30 13.21 12.41
CA GLU A 81 -5.32 14.69 12.42
C GLU A 81 -5.93 15.30 11.13
N PRO A 82 -7.16 15.88 11.18
CA PRO A 82 -7.84 16.42 10.00
C PRO A 82 -7.16 17.64 9.33
N ALA A 83 -6.20 18.28 10.00
CA ALA A 83 -5.72 19.62 9.62
C ALA A 83 -4.68 19.65 8.48
N MET A 84 -4.00 18.54 8.17
CA MET A 84 -2.90 18.52 7.18
C MET A 84 -3.32 18.01 5.79
N VAL A 85 -4.57 17.61 5.62
CA VAL A 85 -5.14 17.03 4.39
C VAL A 85 -4.88 17.87 3.11
N PRO A 86 -4.93 19.21 3.12
CA PRO A 86 -4.78 19.98 1.88
C PRO A 86 -3.35 20.01 1.32
N ILE A 87 -2.33 19.89 2.18
CA ILE A 87 -0.94 20.16 1.77
C ILE A 87 -0.34 18.97 1.01
N LEU A 88 -0.70 17.74 1.39
CA LEU A 88 -0.12 16.53 0.79
C LEU A 88 -0.78 16.14 -0.54
N MET A 89 -2.07 16.47 -0.74
CA MET A 89 -2.78 16.17 -2.00
C MET A 89 -2.41 17.10 -3.16
N VAL A 90 -1.78 18.25 -2.90
CA VAL A 90 -1.42 19.24 -3.92
C VAL A 90 -0.04 18.98 -4.53
N SER A 91 0.78 18.09 -3.93
CA SER A 91 2.17 17.82 -4.36
C SER A 91 2.40 16.46 -5.01
N LEU A 92 1.34 15.70 -5.34
CA LEU A 92 1.43 14.42 -6.07
C LEU A 92 0.93 14.54 -7.51
#